data_AF-A0A7K0REK8-F1
#
_entry.id   AF-A0A7K0REK8-F1
#
_cell.length_a   1.000
_cell.length_b   1.000
_cell.length_c   1.000
_cell.angle_alpha   90.00
_cell.angle_beta   90.00
_cell.angle_gamma   90.00
#
_symmetry.space_group_name_H-M   'P 1'
#
loop_
_entity.id
_entity.type
_entity.pdbx_description
1 polymer ?
#
loop_
_entity_poly.entity_id
_entity_poly.type
_entity_poly.pdbx_seq_one_letter_code
_entity_poly.pdbx_strand_id
1 'polypeptide(L)'
;MRVNGELRDLAARVAEGDAVEPVMIDSPDGLSILRHSAAHVLAQAVQSINPAATLGIGPPITDGFYYDFDVVDPFDPDQLTQLEKAMERIVRSGQRFVRRVVSEDEARAELAHEPYKLELIGLKGAVVESAGGDNENVEVGGAELTIYDNVDPATGETIWKDLCRGPHLANTRMIGNGFSLTRVAAAYWRGSEKNPQLQRIYGTAWPTKDELRAHQARLEEAAKRDHRRLGVELDLFSFPEEVGSGLPVFHPKGGVIRRTMEDYSRRRHEESGYEFVYTPHITKSNLFEQSGHLSWYAEGMFPPMQIDEVRNDKGEVTRAGVDYYLKPMNCPFHILIYRARGRSYRELPLRMFEFGSVYRYEKSGVVHGLTRVRGMTQDD
;
A
#
# COMPACT_ATOMS: atom_id res chain seq x y z
N MET A 1 14.52 17.64 -16.96
CA MET A 1 15.91 18.05 -16.63
C MET A 1 15.99 18.42 -15.17
N ARG A 2 17.19 18.59 -14.62
CA ARG A 2 17.39 19.14 -13.28
C ARG A 2 17.98 20.53 -13.38
N VAL A 3 17.40 21.49 -12.67
CA VAL A 3 17.85 22.88 -12.60
C VAL A 3 18.08 23.21 -11.13
N ASN A 4 19.31 23.56 -10.75
CA ASN A 4 19.71 23.86 -9.36
C ASN A 4 19.26 22.78 -8.35
N GLY A 5 19.37 21.51 -8.72
CA GLY A 5 18.97 20.39 -7.87
C GLY A 5 17.51 19.94 -8.03
N GLU A 6 16.64 20.74 -8.66
CA GLU A 6 15.20 20.45 -8.78
C GLU A 6 14.78 19.92 -10.15
N LEU A 7 13.89 18.93 -10.17
CA LEU A 7 13.33 18.41 -11.42
C LEU A 7 12.38 19.44 -12.06
N ARG A 8 12.61 19.72 -13.35
CA ARG A 8 11.83 20.65 -14.16
C ARG A 8 11.56 20.04 -15.56
N ASP A 9 10.46 20.45 -16.19
CA ASP A 9 10.17 20.08 -17.59
C ASP A 9 11.30 20.52 -18.51
N LEU A 10 11.47 19.83 -19.64
CA LEU A 10 12.45 20.25 -20.66
C LEU A 10 12.16 21.63 -21.26
N ALA A 11 10.90 22.10 -21.18
CA ALA A 11 10.49 23.42 -21.65
C ALA A 11 10.67 24.54 -20.60
N ALA A 12 11.13 24.23 -19.38
CA ALA A 12 11.30 25.25 -18.36
C ALA A 12 12.38 26.27 -18.78
N ARG A 13 12.11 27.56 -18.52
CA ARG A 13 13.09 28.63 -18.75
C ARG A 13 14.14 28.59 -17.66
N VAL A 14 15.41 28.68 -18.04
CA VAL A 14 16.56 28.78 -17.14
C VAL A 14 17.12 30.19 -17.18
N ALA A 15 17.67 30.65 -16.06
CA ALA A 15 18.33 31.94 -15.92
C ALA A 15 19.86 31.80 -16.07
N GLU A 16 20.53 32.92 -16.32
CA GLU A 16 21.99 32.96 -16.28
C GLU A 16 22.49 32.57 -14.89
N GLY A 17 23.43 31.61 -14.84
CA GLY A 17 23.97 31.07 -13.58
C GLY A 17 23.29 29.80 -13.08
N ASP A 18 22.19 29.35 -13.69
CA ASP A 18 21.55 28.09 -13.32
C ASP A 18 22.43 26.88 -13.69
N ALA A 19 22.57 25.94 -12.75
CA ALA A 19 23.20 24.64 -13.00
C ALA A 19 22.16 23.69 -13.60
N VAL A 20 22.40 23.22 -14.84
CA VAL A 20 21.49 22.34 -15.57
C VAL A 20 22.10 20.97 -15.81
N GLU A 21 21.38 19.93 -15.42
CA GLU A 21 21.80 18.53 -15.61
C GLU A 21 20.74 17.73 -16.41
N PRO A 22 21.18 16.86 -17.33
CA PRO A 22 20.26 15.97 -18.03
C PRO A 22 19.69 14.92 -17.07
N VAL A 23 18.40 14.62 -17.24
CA VAL A 23 17.74 13.49 -16.58
C VAL A 23 17.47 12.45 -17.64
N MET A 24 18.22 11.35 -17.60
CA MET A 24 18.10 10.26 -18.57
C MET A 24 16.83 9.46 -18.29
N ILE A 25 16.15 8.98 -19.32
CA ILE A 25 14.84 8.30 -19.18
C ILE A 25 14.91 6.99 -18.38
N ASP A 26 16.07 6.35 -18.34
CA ASP A 26 16.38 5.11 -17.62
C ASP A 26 16.87 5.36 -16.18
N SER A 27 17.15 6.61 -15.80
CA SER A 27 17.45 6.98 -14.42
C SER A 27 16.22 6.85 -13.51
N PRO A 28 16.38 6.74 -12.18
CA PRO A 28 15.24 6.71 -11.25
C PRO A 28 14.25 7.88 -11.44
N ASP A 29 14.77 9.10 -11.61
CA ASP A 29 13.91 10.27 -11.87
C ASP A 29 13.28 10.23 -13.26
N GLY A 30 14.01 9.78 -14.28
CA GLY A 30 13.48 9.59 -15.62
C GLY A 30 12.33 8.58 -15.68
N LEU A 31 12.47 7.45 -14.97
CA LEU A 31 11.41 6.44 -14.83
C LEU A 31 10.19 7.01 -14.12
N SER A 32 10.39 7.79 -13.05
CA SER A 32 9.30 8.48 -12.35
C SER A 32 8.53 9.41 -13.30
N ILE A 33 9.23 10.26 -14.07
CA ILE A 33 8.63 11.17 -15.06
C ILE A 33 7.91 10.41 -16.19
N LEU A 34 8.51 9.32 -16.68
CA LEU A 34 7.92 8.45 -17.70
C LEU A 34 6.60 7.85 -17.21
N ARG A 35 6.59 7.29 -16.00
CA ARG A 35 5.42 6.63 -15.40
C ARG A 35 4.32 7.62 -15.08
N HIS A 36 4.69 8.80 -14.59
CA HIS A 36 3.75 9.90 -14.38
C HIS A 36 3.10 10.36 -15.69
N SER A 37 3.89 10.49 -16.76
CA SER A 37 3.37 10.82 -18.10
C SER A 37 2.47 9.72 -18.67
N ALA A 38 2.79 8.45 -18.41
CA ALA A 38 1.94 7.32 -18.79
C ALA A 38 0.61 7.30 -18.01
N ALA A 39 0.62 7.72 -16.74
CA ALA A 39 -0.60 7.89 -15.93
C ALA A 39 -1.54 8.94 -16.53
N HIS A 40 -1.01 10.09 -16.98
CA HIS A 40 -1.81 11.10 -17.69
C HIS A 40 -2.41 10.59 -19.00
N VAL A 41 -1.63 9.82 -19.78
CA VAL A 41 -2.14 9.20 -21.01
C VAL A 41 -3.25 8.18 -20.71
N LEU A 42 -3.15 7.44 -19.59
CA LEU A 42 -4.22 6.58 -19.13
C LEU A 42 -5.48 7.39 -18.75
N ALA A 43 -5.34 8.48 -17.99
CA ALA A 43 -6.47 9.32 -17.60
C ALA A 43 -7.20 9.90 -18.82
N GLN A 44 -6.46 10.46 -19.79
CA GLN A 44 -7.02 10.89 -21.06
C GLN A 44 -7.70 9.74 -21.82
N ALA A 45 -7.11 8.55 -21.85
CA ALA A 45 -7.68 7.39 -22.52
C ALA A 45 -9.01 6.97 -21.88
N VAL A 46 -9.10 6.97 -20.55
CA VAL A 46 -10.34 6.70 -19.81
C VAL A 46 -11.41 7.72 -20.17
N GLN A 47 -11.13 9.02 -20.06
CA GLN A 47 -12.12 10.06 -20.36
C GLN A 47 -12.50 10.11 -21.85
N SER A 48 -11.62 9.70 -22.75
CA SER A 48 -11.93 9.59 -24.19
C SER A 48 -12.95 8.47 -24.47
N ILE A 49 -12.99 7.42 -23.64
CA ILE A 49 -13.94 6.30 -23.79
C ILE A 49 -15.19 6.53 -22.94
N ASN A 50 -15.01 7.03 -21.71
CA ASN A 50 -16.05 7.35 -20.76
C ASN A 50 -15.92 8.82 -20.31
N PRO A 51 -16.54 9.78 -21.01
CA PRO A 51 -16.47 11.20 -20.66
C PRO A 51 -17.09 11.56 -19.31
N ALA A 52 -17.87 10.67 -18.70
CA ALA A 52 -18.45 10.89 -17.37
C ALA A 52 -17.52 10.46 -16.23
N ALA A 53 -16.40 9.81 -16.53
CA ALA A 53 -15.41 9.44 -15.52
C ALA A 53 -14.73 10.69 -14.96
N THR A 54 -14.67 10.80 -13.63
CA THR A 54 -13.95 11.89 -12.95
C THR A 54 -12.63 11.39 -12.36
N LEU A 55 -11.64 12.29 -12.30
CA LEU A 55 -10.24 11.99 -12.03
C LEU A 55 -9.90 12.20 -10.56
N GLY A 56 -9.33 11.16 -9.93
CA GLY A 56 -8.71 11.21 -8.62
C GLY A 56 -7.23 11.58 -8.69
N ILE A 57 -6.37 10.71 -8.14
CA ILE A 57 -4.91 10.91 -8.03
C ILE A 57 -4.17 9.87 -8.87
N GLY A 58 -3.11 10.30 -9.58
CA GLY A 58 -2.40 9.48 -10.55
C GLY A 58 -0.87 9.42 -10.41
N PRO A 59 -0.31 8.95 -9.30
CA PRO A 59 1.10 9.09 -9.02
C PRO A 59 1.94 7.97 -9.68
N PRO A 60 3.22 8.23 -9.99
CA PRO A 60 4.18 7.18 -10.25
C PRO A 60 4.47 6.38 -8.96
N ILE A 61 4.78 5.10 -9.11
CA ILE A 61 5.22 4.18 -8.05
C ILE A 61 6.51 3.46 -8.49
N THR A 62 7.14 2.73 -7.57
CA THR A 62 8.49 2.11 -7.75
C THR A 62 8.66 1.33 -9.04
N ASP A 63 7.63 0.63 -9.52
CA ASP A 63 7.67 -0.18 -10.74
C ASP A 63 6.54 0.14 -11.72
N GLY A 64 5.90 1.31 -11.60
CA GLY A 64 4.78 1.65 -12.46
C GLY A 64 4.06 2.93 -12.06
N PHE A 65 2.75 2.93 -12.22
CA PHE A 65 1.87 4.02 -11.84
C PHE A 65 0.48 3.45 -11.54
N TYR A 66 -0.37 4.26 -10.95
CA TYR A 66 -1.81 4.01 -10.96
C TYR A 66 -2.55 5.31 -11.22
N TYR A 67 -3.84 5.20 -11.52
CA TYR A 67 -4.75 6.34 -11.54
C TYR A 67 -6.10 5.93 -10.94
N ASP A 68 -6.64 6.76 -10.05
CA ASP A 68 -7.95 6.58 -9.43
C ASP A 68 -9.05 7.29 -10.24
N PHE A 69 -10.16 6.60 -10.47
CA PHE A 69 -11.31 7.11 -11.21
C PHE A 69 -12.60 6.90 -10.42
N ASP A 70 -13.47 7.89 -10.45
CA ASP A 70 -14.87 7.69 -10.08
C ASP A 70 -15.68 7.44 -11.34
N VAL A 71 -16.32 6.28 -11.39
CA VAL A 71 -17.09 5.78 -12.53
C VAL A 71 -18.36 5.14 -12.01
N VAL A 72 -19.47 5.36 -12.73
CA VAL A 72 -20.75 4.74 -12.41
C VAL A 72 -20.67 3.22 -12.57
N ASP A 73 -20.09 2.77 -13.70
CA ASP A 73 -19.85 1.36 -13.99
C ASP A 73 -18.38 1.01 -13.69
N PRO A 74 -18.11 0.07 -12.77
CA PRO A 74 -16.74 -0.37 -12.46
C PRO A 74 -16.01 -0.91 -13.69
N PHE A 75 -14.69 -0.75 -13.73
CA PHE A 75 -13.91 -1.31 -14.84
C PHE A 75 -13.87 -2.83 -14.79
N ASP A 76 -14.13 -3.46 -15.93
CA ASP A 76 -13.90 -4.87 -16.14
C ASP A 76 -12.45 -5.14 -16.61
N PRO A 77 -11.78 -6.23 -16.18
CA PRO A 77 -10.45 -6.58 -16.67
C PRO A 77 -10.31 -6.59 -18.21
N ASP A 78 -11.35 -6.97 -18.94
CA ASP A 78 -11.32 -6.99 -20.41
C ASP A 78 -11.26 -5.58 -21.02
N GLN A 79 -11.71 -4.55 -20.28
CA GLN A 79 -11.61 -3.15 -20.72
C GLN A 79 -10.17 -2.62 -20.71
N LEU A 80 -9.25 -3.24 -19.96
CA LEU A 80 -7.84 -2.86 -19.97
C LEU A 80 -7.24 -2.92 -21.38
N THR A 81 -7.62 -3.91 -22.18
CA THR A 81 -7.16 -4.03 -23.58
C THR A 81 -7.68 -2.87 -24.45
N GLN A 82 -8.89 -2.38 -24.18
CA GLN A 82 -9.46 -1.25 -24.92
C GLN A 82 -8.78 0.06 -24.54
N LEU A 83 -8.50 0.24 -23.24
CA LEU A 83 -7.75 1.38 -22.71
C LEU A 83 -6.32 1.40 -23.23
N GLU A 84 -5.59 0.29 -23.23
CA GLU A 84 -4.25 0.20 -23.81
C GLU A 84 -4.25 0.64 -25.29
N LYS A 85 -5.22 0.18 -26.09
CA LYS A 85 -5.36 0.62 -27.50
C LYS A 85 -5.65 2.11 -27.63
N ALA A 86 -6.37 2.71 -26.68
CA ALA A 86 -6.59 4.16 -26.64
C ALA A 86 -5.31 4.92 -26.26
N MET A 87 -4.58 4.45 -25.24
CA MET A 87 -3.28 4.98 -24.86
C MET A 87 -2.29 4.90 -26.02
N GLU A 88 -2.21 3.79 -26.74
CA GLU A 88 -1.37 3.65 -27.94
C GLU A 88 -1.70 4.67 -29.04
N ARG A 89 -2.98 5.03 -29.21
CA ARG A 89 -3.38 6.08 -30.16
C ARG A 89 -2.90 7.46 -29.70
N ILE A 90 -3.03 7.77 -28.41
CA ILE A 90 -2.54 9.02 -27.80
C ILE A 90 -1.01 9.11 -27.83
N VAL A 91 -0.30 8.01 -27.60
CA VAL A 91 1.17 7.97 -27.71
C VAL A 91 1.61 8.20 -29.15
N ARG A 92 0.93 7.59 -30.13
CA ARG A 92 1.26 7.76 -31.56
C ARG A 92 0.96 9.16 -32.10
N SER A 93 -0.04 9.87 -31.55
CA SER A 93 -0.33 11.25 -31.96
C SER A 93 0.75 12.23 -31.54
N GLY A 94 1.58 11.90 -30.53
CA GLY A 94 2.70 12.74 -30.13
C GLY A 94 2.30 14.09 -29.53
N GLN A 95 1.17 14.11 -28.81
CA GLN A 95 0.68 15.29 -28.09
C GLN A 95 1.78 15.86 -27.18
N ARG A 96 1.95 17.18 -27.19
CA ARG A 96 2.93 17.88 -26.36
C ARG A 96 2.34 18.08 -24.97
N PHE A 97 3.11 17.77 -23.93
CA PHE A 97 2.76 18.16 -22.57
C PHE A 97 3.16 19.62 -22.36
N VAL A 98 2.18 20.47 -22.06
CA VAL A 98 2.38 21.91 -21.88
C VAL A 98 1.96 22.31 -20.47
N ARG A 99 2.93 22.68 -19.64
CA ARG A 99 2.70 23.18 -18.27
C ARG A 99 2.19 24.62 -18.31
N ARG A 100 1.05 24.89 -17.66
CA ARG A 100 0.53 26.24 -17.38
C ARG A 100 0.45 26.47 -15.87
N VAL A 101 0.88 27.66 -15.44
CA VAL A 101 0.61 28.15 -14.09
C VAL A 101 -0.75 28.83 -14.10
N VAL A 102 -1.60 28.49 -13.13
CA VAL A 102 -2.96 29.02 -13.01
C VAL A 102 -3.22 29.49 -11.58
N SER A 103 -4.13 30.46 -11.45
CA SER A 103 -4.73 30.82 -10.17
C SER A 103 -5.71 29.74 -9.71
N GLU A 104 -6.08 29.77 -8.43
CA GLU A 104 -7.10 28.85 -7.90
C GLU A 104 -8.46 29.07 -8.57
N ASP A 105 -8.86 30.31 -8.83
CA ASP A 105 -10.13 30.64 -9.48
C ASP A 105 -10.18 30.11 -10.92
N GLU A 106 -9.09 30.27 -11.68
CA GLU A 106 -8.96 29.70 -13.03
C GLU A 106 -9.02 28.17 -12.99
N ALA A 107 -8.27 27.53 -12.08
CA ALA A 107 -8.27 26.08 -11.95
C ALA A 107 -9.66 25.53 -11.58
N ARG A 108 -10.36 26.19 -10.64
CA ARG A 108 -11.72 25.82 -10.23
C ARG A 108 -12.72 25.96 -11.37
N ALA A 109 -12.61 27.02 -12.17
CA ALA A 109 -13.47 27.21 -13.34
C ALA A 109 -13.19 26.16 -14.42
N GLU A 110 -11.90 25.89 -14.70
CA GLU A 110 -11.48 24.93 -15.73
C GLU A 110 -11.82 23.48 -15.38
N LEU A 111 -11.81 23.12 -14.08
CA LEU A 111 -12.02 21.76 -13.56
C LEU A 111 -13.34 21.64 -12.78
N ALA A 112 -14.33 22.47 -13.08
CA ALA A 112 -15.62 22.48 -12.39
C ALA A 112 -16.38 21.14 -12.45
N HIS A 113 -16.05 20.29 -13.42
CA HIS A 113 -16.61 18.94 -13.60
C HIS A 113 -15.81 17.84 -12.87
N GLU A 114 -14.69 18.18 -12.23
CA GLU A 114 -13.78 17.25 -11.56
C GLU A 114 -13.82 17.44 -10.03
N PRO A 115 -14.80 16.84 -9.31
CA PRO A 115 -15.03 17.13 -7.90
C PRO A 115 -13.81 16.83 -7.00
N TYR A 116 -13.07 15.76 -7.31
CA TYR A 116 -11.86 15.38 -6.56
C TYR A 116 -10.71 16.37 -6.79
N LYS A 117 -10.54 16.88 -8.01
CA LYS A 117 -9.54 17.91 -8.30
C LYS A 117 -9.89 19.25 -7.62
N LEU A 118 -11.18 19.60 -7.53
CA LEU A 118 -11.64 20.78 -6.78
C LEU A 118 -11.32 20.70 -5.28
N GLU A 119 -11.39 19.50 -4.69
CA GLU A 119 -10.96 19.27 -3.30
C GLU A 119 -9.45 19.51 -3.17
N LEU A 120 -8.64 18.94 -4.07
CA LEU A 120 -7.18 19.08 -4.06
C LEU A 120 -6.73 20.55 -4.20
N ILE A 121 -7.38 21.34 -5.06
CA ILE A 121 -7.10 22.78 -5.20
C ILE A 121 -7.27 23.49 -3.85
N GLY A 122 -8.29 23.11 -3.06
CA GLY A 122 -8.53 23.69 -1.73
C GLY A 122 -7.50 23.33 -0.65
N LEU A 123 -6.61 22.37 -0.92
CA LEU A 123 -5.57 21.90 0.02
C LEU A 123 -4.20 22.52 -0.24
N LYS A 124 -4.04 23.32 -1.31
CA LYS A 124 -2.78 23.97 -1.67
C LYS A 124 -2.20 24.75 -0.48
N GLY A 125 -0.95 24.43 -0.10
CA GLY A 125 -0.19 25.15 0.93
C GLY A 125 -0.34 24.62 2.36
N ALA A 126 -1.24 23.66 2.62
CA ALA A 126 -1.13 22.85 3.83
C ALA A 126 -0.04 21.81 3.59
N VAL A 127 1.05 21.83 4.38
CA VAL A 127 1.92 20.65 4.48
C VAL A 127 1.01 19.55 5.02
N VAL A 128 0.59 18.65 4.14
CA VAL A 128 -0.39 17.62 4.45
C VAL A 128 0.27 16.60 5.37
N GLU A 129 0.29 16.86 6.68
CA GLU A 129 0.37 15.85 7.74
C GLU A 129 -0.97 15.10 7.85
N SER A 130 -1.60 14.79 6.72
CA SER A 130 -2.79 13.94 6.67
C SER A 130 -2.40 12.55 6.21
N ALA A 131 -3.16 11.55 6.68
CA ALA A 131 -2.99 10.13 6.44
C ALA A 131 -2.96 9.66 4.95
N GLY A 132 -2.95 10.57 3.97
CA GLY A 132 -2.94 10.31 2.51
C GLY A 132 -1.56 10.14 1.86
N GLY A 133 -0.46 10.41 2.58
CA GLY A 133 0.92 10.15 2.13
C GLY A 133 1.40 11.01 0.94
N ASP A 134 2.66 10.79 0.52
CA ASP A 134 3.38 11.54 -0.53
C ASP A 134 2.68 11.63 -1.90
N ASN A 135 1.62 10.84 -2.12
CA ASN A 135 0.92 10.72 -3.40
C ASN A 135 0.08 11.96 -3.75
N GLU A 136 -0.50 12.65 -2.77
CA GLU A 136 -1.29 13.88 -3.00
C GLU A 136 -0.39 15.06 -3.43
N ASN A 137 0.89 15.06 -3.00
CA ASN A 137 1.85 16.10 -3.33
C ASN A 137 2.19 16.18 -4.83
N VAL A 138 1.96 15.09 -5.57
CA VAL A 138 2.17 15.03 -7.02
C VAL A 138 1.20 15.97 -7.77
N GLU A 139 0.01 16.19 -7.20
CA GLU A 139 -1.05 16.97 -7.82
C GLU A 139 -0.94 18.47 -7.45
N VAL A 140 -0.72 18.79 -6.16
CA VAL A 140 -0.79 20.17 -5.63
C VAL A 140 0.31 20.58 -4.65
N GLY A 141 1.31 19.73 -4.38
CA GLY A 141 2.34 19.96 -3.36
C GLY A 141 3.45 20.97 -3.72
N GLY A 142 3.19 21.92 -4.62
CA GLY A 142 4.14 22.94 -5.08
C GLY A 142 3.76 24.35 -4.62
N ALA A 143 4.70 25.30 -4.73
CA ALA A 143 4.43 26.73 -4.47
C ALA A 143 3.41 27.32 -5.47
N GLU A 144 3.34 26.76 -6.67
CA GLU A 144 2.43 27.15 -7.75
C GLU A 144 1.41 26.05 -8.02
N LEU A 145 0.20 26.46 -8.43
CA LEU A 145 -0.82 25.54 -8.94
C LEU A 145 -0.69 25.47 -10.46
N THR A 146 -0.63 24.25 -11.00
CA THR A 146 -0.42 24.06 -12.43
C THR A 146 -1.37 23.07 -13.06
N ILE A 147 -1.67 23.32 -14.33
CA ILE A 147 -2.41 22.42 -15.21
C ILE A 147 -1.47 21.99 -16.34
N TYR A 148 -1.48 20.71 -16.68
CA TYR A 148 -0.79 20.18 -17.86
C TYR A 148 -1.80 19.95 -18.97
N ASP A 149 -1.59 20.62 -20.09
CA ASP A 149 -2.37 20.43 -21.30
C ASP A 149 -1.67 19.40 -22.20
N ASN A 150 -2.45 18.47 -22.75
CA ASN A 150 -2.04 17.64 -23.87
C ASN A 150 -2.47 18.34 -25.17
N VAL A 151 -1.49 18.93 -25.85
CA VAL A 151 -1.71 19.79 -27.01
C VAL A 151 -1.38 19.06 -28.30
N ASP A 152 -2.27 19.14 -29.29
CA ASP A 152 -2.02 18.62 -30.63
C ASP A 152 -0.79 19.33 -31.25
N PRO A 153 0.21 18.58 -31.75
CA PRO A 153 1.42 19.18 -32.28
C PRO A 153 1.21 19.88 -33.64
N ALA A 154 0.19 19.51 -34.40
CA ALA A 154 -0.10 20.07 -35.72
C ALA A 154 -1.02 21.30 -35.65
N THR A 155 -2.08 21.25 -34.84
CA THR A 155 -3.06 22.35 -34.74
C THR A 155 -2.76 23.33 -33.61
N GLY A 156 -2.06 22.87 -32.56
CA GLY A 156 -1.87 23.65 -31.34
C GLY A 156 -3.09 23.67 -30.41
N GLU A 157 -4.13 22.88 -30.69
CA GLU A 157 -5.33 22.77 -29.88
C GLU A 157 -5.10 21.91 -28.62
N THR A 158 -5.63 22.33 -27.48
CA THR A 158 -5.64 21.53 -26.25
C THR A 158 -6.69 20.43 -26.36
N ILE A 159 -6.25 19.17 -26.41
CA ILE A 159 -7.12 18.00 -26.53
C ILE A 159 -7.63 17.56 -25.15
N TRP A 160 -6.76 17.64 -24.14
CA TRP A 160 -7.05 17.20 -22.78
C TRP A 160 -6.19 17.98 -21.80
N LYS A 161 -6.60 18.04 -20.53
CA LYS A 161 -5.87 18.75 -19.48
C LYS A 161 -6.11 18.11 -18.12
N ASP A 162 -5.16 18.28 -17.22
CA ASP A 162 -5.24 17.76 -15.85
C ASP A 162 -4.51 18.65 -14.85
N LEU A 163 -5.00 18.68 -13.62
CA LEU A 163 -4.32 19.32 -12.50
C LEU A 163 -3.11 18.48 -12.15
N CYS A 164 -1.91 19.05 -12.23
CA CYS A 164 -0.71 18.29 -11.93
C CYS A 164 0.48 19.23 -11.74
N ARG A 165 1.40 18.90 -10.83
CA ARG A 165 2.65 19.63 -10.63
C ARG A 165 3.71 19.31 -11.69
N GLY A 166 3.73 18.06 -12.15
CA GLY A 166 4.77 17.47 -13.00
C GLY A 166 6.14 17.36 -12.30
N PRO A 167 7.24 17.24 -13.06
CA PRO A 167 7.32 17.41 -14.51
C PRO A 167 6.81 16.21 -15.32
N HIS A 168 6.63 16.43 -16.62
CA HIS A 168 6.27 15.42 -17.61
C HIS A 168 7.37 15.26 -18.68
N LEU A 169 7.25 14.20 -19.49
CA LEU A 169 7.98 14.07 -20.74
C LEU A 169 7.63 15.23 -21.68
N ALA A 170 8.44 15.50 -22.71
CA ALA A 170 8.13 16.60 -23.63
C ALA A 170 6.90 16.35 -24.50
N ASN A 171 6.61 15.09 -24.80
CA ASN A 171 5.43 14.66 -25.56
C ASN A 171 5.10 13.19 -25.28
N THR A 172 3.88 12.78 -25.63
CA THR A 172 3.39 11.41 -25.41
C THR A 172 4.17 10.36 -26.19
N ARG A 173 4.81 10.71 -27.32
CA ARG A 173 5.57 9.77 -28.17
C ARG A 173 6.81 9.22 -27.48
N MET A 174 7.36 9.97 -26.51
CA MET A 174 8.51 9.53 -25.71
C MET A 174 8.17 8.37 -24.75
N ILE A 175 6.89 8.12 -24.47
CA ILE A 175 6.45 6.93 -23.70
C ILE A 175 6.73 5.65 -24.49
N GLY A 176 6.70 5.72 -25.83
CA GLY A 176 6.98 4.59 -26.70
C GLY A 176 5.97 3.45 -26.55
N ASN A 177 6.45 2.21 -26.62
CA ASN A 177 5.64 1.00 -26.50
C ASN A 177 6.07 0.10 -25.32
N GLY A 178 6.77 0.69 -24.35
CA GLY A 178 7.27 0.02 -23.15
C GLY A 178 6.30 0.11 -21.97
N PHE A 179 4.99 0.21 -22.20
CA PHE A 179 3.98 0.29 -21.13
C PHE A 179 2.94 -0.83 -21.21
N SER A 180 2.31 -1.15 -20.08
CA SER A 180 1.16 -2.06 -20.01
C SER A 180 0.31 -1.78 -18.78
N LEU A 181 -1.01 -1.96 -18.89
CA LEU A 181 -1.94 -1.95 -17.78
C LEU A 181 -2.01 -3.35 -17.13
N THR A 182 -1.94 -3.41 -15.81
CA THR A 182 -1.74 -4.67 -15.09
C THR A 182 -2.97 -5.20 -14.38
N ARG A 183 -3.73 -4.33 -13.70
CA ARG A 183 -4.89 -4.74 -12.90
C ARG A 183 -5.79 -3.56 -12.55
N VAL A 184 -7.05 -3.88 -12.26
CA VAL A 184 -8.02 -2.97 -11.62
C VAL A 184 -8.14 -3.35 -10.14
N ALA A 185 -8.30 -2.36 -9.26
CA ALA A 185 -8.59 -2.56 -7.85
C ALA A 185 -9.56 -1.49 -7.34
N ALA A 186 -10.31 -1.79 -6.27
CA ALA A 186 -11.01 -0.76 -5.52
C ALA A 186 -10.01 0.02 -4.65
N ALA A 187 -10.20 1.34 -4.58
CA ALA A 187 -9.50 2.22 -3.66
C ALA A 187 -10.52 3.11 -2.94
N TYR A 188 -10.12 3.72 -1.83
CA TYR A 188 -10.94 4.74 -1.19
C TYR A 188 -10.24 6.09 -1.31
N TRP A 189 -11.01 7.13 -1.59
CA TRP A 189 -10.49 8.48 -1.69
C TRP A 189 -9.70 8.85 -0.43
N ARG A 190 -8.45 9.31 -0.60
CA ARG A 190 -7.52 9.66 0.49
C ARG A 190 -7.26 8.54 1.49
N GLY A 191 -7.41 7.27 1.06
CA GLY A 191 -7.09 6.08 1.86
C GLY A 191 -8.05 5.80 3.02
N SER A 192 -9.21 6.46 3.07
CA SER A 192 -10.19 6.32 4.17
C SER A 192 -11.45 5.61 3.70
N GLU A 193 -11.80 4.49 4.32
CA GLU A 193 -13.04 3.72 4.06
C GLU A 193 -14.34 4.51 4.28
N LYS A 194 -14.25 5.68 4.93
CA LYS A 194 -15.38 6.60 5.14
C LYS A 194 -15.66 7.49 3.92
N ASN A 195 -14.74 7.52 2.95
CA ASN A 195 -14.82 8.35 1.76
C ASN A 195 -15.37 7.53 0.58
N PRO A 196 -15.76 8.19 -0.54
CA PRO A 196 -16.18 7.49 -1.75
C PRO A 196 -15.17 6.42 -2.20
N GLN A 197 -15.70 5.29 -2.65
CA GLN A 197 -14.90 4.24 -3.28
C GLN A 197 -14.64 4.62 -4.72
N LEU A 198 -13.37 4.54 -5.13
CA LEU A 198 -12.88 4.79 -6.48
C LEU A 198 -12.40 3.48 -7.11
N GLN A 199 -12.29 3.47 -8.43
CA GLN A 199 -11.67 2.41 -9.20
C GLN A 199 -10.24 2.81 -9.59
N ARG A 200 -9.27 2.03 -9.13
CA ARG A 200 -7.84 2.22 -9.42
C ARG A 200 -7.40 1.33 -10.55
N ILE A 201 -6.83 1.91 -11.60
CA ILE A 201 -6.15 1.16 -12.66
C ILE A 201 -4.64 1.27 -12.43
N TYR A 202 -3.97 0.11 -12.32
CA TYR A 202 -2.50 0.02 -12.25
C TYR A 202 -1.91 -0.21 -13.63
N GLY A 203 -0.76 0.42 -13.89
CA GLY A 203 0.06 0.16 -15.07
C GLY A 203 1.55 0.25 -14.76
N THR A 204 2.37 -0.14 -15.73
CA THR A 204 3.82 -0.02 -15.68
C THR A 204 4.33 0.61 -16.97
N ALA A 205 5.44 1.34 -16.90
CA ALA A 205 6.08 1.96 -18.05
C ALA A 205 7.61 1.91 -17.91
N TRP A 206 8.27 1.58 -19.02
CA TRP A 206 9.70 1.37 -19.18
C TRP A 206 10.20 2.07 -20.45
N PRO A 207 11.46 2.53 -20.49
CA PRO A 207 12.02 3.21 -21.65
C PRO A 207 11.91 2.40 -22.95
N THR A 208 11.99 1.07 -22.86
CA THR A 208 11.92 0.17 -24.01
C THR A 208 10.95 -1.00 -23.82
N LYS A 209 10.49 -1.58 -24.93
CA LYS A 209 9.67 -2.80 -24.93
C LYS A 209 10.40 -4.01 -24.34
N ASP A 210 11.72 -4.08 -24.50
CA ASP A 210 12.50 -5.19 -23.97
C ASP A 210 12.66 -5.11 -22.44
N GLU A 211 12.77 -3.90 -21.88
CA GLU A 211 12.74 -3.71 -20.42
C GLU A 211 11.35 -4.03 -19.83
N LEU A 212 10.27 -3.66 -20.51
CA LEU A 212 8.92 -4.07 -20.12
C LEU A 212 8.80 -5.60 -20.07
N ARG A 213 9.25 -6.29 -21.12
CA ARG A 213 9.25 -7.77 -21.17
C ARG A 213 10.11 -8.37 -20.06
N ALA A 214 11.28 -7.79 -19.81
CA ALA A 214 12.16 -8.24 -18.74
C ALA A 214 11.51 -8.07 -17.36
N HIS A 215 10.78 -6.97 -17.13
CA HIS A 215 10.02 -6.77 -15.90
C HIS A 215 8.88 -7.78 -15.76
N GLN A 216 8.08 -7.99 -16.81
CA GLN A 216 7.00 -8.98 -16.81
C GLN A 216 7.51 -10.40 -16.55
N ALA A 217 8.62 -10.79 -17.17
CA ALA A 217 9.26 -12.09 -16.93
C ALA A 217 9.71 -12.26 -15.46
N ARG A 218 10.22 -11.19 -14.81
CA ARG A 218 10.54 -11.22 -13.38
C ARG A 218 9.30 -11.41 -12.51
N LEU A 219 8.19 -10.75 -12.84
CA LEU A 219 6.92 -10.92 -12.12
C LEU A 219 6.37 -12.34 -12.26
N GLU A 220 6.42 -12.91 -13.46
CA GLU A 220 6.02 -14.31 -13.70
C GLU A 220 6.88 -15.28 -12.89
N GLU A 221 8.19 -15.03 -12.84
CA GLU A 221 9.12 -15.87 -12.09
C GLU A 221 8.94 -15.75 -10.57
N ALA A 222 8.61 -14.56 -10.08
CA ALA A 222 8.21 -14.33 -8.69
C ALA A 222 6.89 -15.02 -8.35
N ALA A 223 5.89 -14.97 -9.23
CA ALA A 223 4.59 -15.62 -9.03
C ALA A 223 4.70 -17.14 -8.93
N LYS A 224 5.67 -17.77 -9.63
CA LYS A 224 5.97 -19.21 -9.47
C LYS A 224 6.52 -19.57 -8.09
N ARG A 225 7.07 -18.60 -7.35
CA ARG A 225 7.67 -18.78 -6.01
C ARG A 225 6.77 -18.30 -4.87
N ASP A 226 5.53 -17.94 -5.18
CA ASP A 226 4.56 -17.55 -4.17
C ASP A 226 4.26 -18.74 -3.25
N HIS A 227 4.53 -18.60 -1.95
CA HIS A 227 4.32 -19.67 -0.97
C HIS A 227 2.86 -20.08 -0.88
N ARG A 228 1.90 -19.23 -1.24
CA ARG A 228 0.47 -19.57 -1.25
C ARG A 228 0.16 -20.58 -2.35
N ARG A 229 0.79 -20.39 -3.52
CA ARG A 229 0.70 -21.33 -4.64
C ARG A 229 1.41 -22.63 -4.30
N LEU A 230 2.68 -22.54 -3.88
CA LEU A 230 3.48 -23.71 -3.51
C LEU A 230 2.89 -24.47 -2.31
N GLY A 231 2.31 -23.77 -1.35
CA GLY A 231 1.68 -24.36 -0.18
C GLY A 231 0.52 -25.29 -0.52
N VAL A 232 -0.27 -24.92 -1.53
CA VAL A 232 -1.35 -25.76 -2.07
C VAL A 232 -0.77 -26.87 -2.97
N GLU A 233 0.09 -26.52 -3.94
CA GLU A 233 0.67 -27.48 -4.89
C GLU A 233 1.45 -28.61 -4.20
N LEU A 234 2.13 -28.30 -3.10
CA LEU A 234 2.96 -29.25 -2.34
C LEU A 234 2.25 -29.87 -1.13
N ASP A 235 0.99 -29.50 -0.86
CA ASP A 235 0.20 -29.98 0.28
C ASP A 235 0.86 -29.67 1.64
N LEU A 236 1.26 -28.41 1.84
CA LEU A 236 1.96 -27.93 3.05
C LEU A 236 1.00 -27.32 4.07
N PHE A 237 0.06 -26.49 3.63
CA PHE A 237 -0.91 -25.83 4.49
C PHE A 237 -2.13 -25.39 3.70
N SER A 238 -3.22 -25.10 4.42
CA SER A 238 -4.44 -24.52 3.86
C SER A 238 -5.01 -23.42 4.77
N PHE A 239 -6.02 -22.71 4.25
CA PHE A 239 -6.84 -21.76 4.98
C PHE A 239 -8.31 -22.12 4.79
N PRO A 240 -8.84 -23.12 5.51
CA PRO A 240 -10.25 -23.48 5.43
C PRO A 240 -11.12 -22.32 5.90
N GLU A 241 -12.22 -22.05 5.18
CA GLU A 241 -13.12 -20.93 5.46
C GLU A 241 -13.72 -21.04 6.87
N GLU A 242 -13.99 -22.26 7.32
CA GLU A 242 -14.58 -22.58 8.62
C GLU A 242 -13.69 -22.17 9.80
N VAL A 243 -12.37 -22.08 9.60
CA VAL A 243 -11.42 -21.65 10.64
C VAL A 243 -11.34 -20.13 10.71
N GLY A 244 -11.56 -19.44 9.59
CA GLY A 244 -11.47 -18.00 9.48
C GLY A 244 -10.13 -17.48 8.94
N SER A 245 -10.16 -16.27 8.37
CA SER A 245 -9.02 -15.67 7.69
C SER A 245 -7.81 -15.46 8.60
N GLY A 246 -6.62 -15.77 8.08
CA GLY A 246 -5.34 -15.55 8.77
C GLY A 246 -4.99 -16.61 9.81
N LEU A 247 -5.67 -17.76 9.79
CA LEU A 247 -5.41 -18.88 10.69
C LEU A 247 -5.04 -20.12 9.85
N PRO A 248 -3.75 -20.34 9.56
CA PRO A 248 -3.31 -21.43 8.70
C PRO A 248 -3.44 -22.80 9.37
N VAL A 249 -3.86 -23.81 8.61
CA VAL A 249 -3.84 -25.21 9.01
C VAL A 249 -2.65 -25.90 8.33
N PHE A 250 -1.66 -26.31 9.11
CA PHE A 250 -0.49 -27.02 8.59
C PHE A 250 -0.83 -28.50 8.36
N HIS A 251 -0.60 -28.96 7.13
CA HIS A 251 -0.80 -30.36 6.73
C HIS A 251 0.44 -31.19 7.12
N PRO A 252 0.42 -32.53 7.04
CA PRO A 252 1.53 -33.36 7.50
C PRO A 252 2.91 -32.95 6.93
N LYS A 253 3.01 -32.60 5.64
CA LYS A 253 4.28 -32.16 5.03
C LYS A 253 4.74 -30.79 5.55
N GLY A 254 3.83 -29.82 5.69
CA GLY A 254 4.14 -28.53 6.31
C GLY A 254 4.49 -28.67 7.80
N GLY A 255 3.84 -29.61 8.49
CA GLY A 255 4.14 -29.98 9.87
C GLY A 255 5.56 -30.50 10.05
N VAL A 256 6.08 -31.30 9.11
CA VAL A 256 7.48 -31.75 9.10
C VAL A 256 8.44 -30.56 8.98
N ILE A 257 8.16 -29.62 8.07
CA ILE A 257 8.99 -28.41 7.90
C ILE A 257 9.00 -27.59 9.19
N ARG A 258 7.81 -27.27 9.71
CA ARG A 258 7.64 -26.52 10.96
C ARG A 258 8.38 -27.18 12.12
N ARG A 259 8.17 -28.49 12.33
CA ARG A 259 8.86 -29.24 13.39
C ARG A 259 10.38 -29.17 13.22
N THR A 260 10.89 -29.33 12.01
CA THR A 260 12.35 -29.28 11.75
C THR A 260 12.93 -27.91 12.13
N MET A 261 12.22 -26.82 11.83
CA MET A 261 12.62 -25.47 12.22
C MET A 261 12.55 -25.27 13.74
N GLU A 262 11.47 -25.73 14.38
CA GLU A 262 11.31 -25.65 15.83
C GLU A 262 12.39 -26.45 16.56
N ASP A 263 12.65 -27.70 16.15
CA ASP A 263 13.68 -28.56 16.75
C ASP A 263 15.08 -27.94 16.61
N TYR A 264 15.39 -27.32 15.47
CA TYR A 264 16.62 -26.55 15.30
C TYR A 264 16.68 -25.36 16.27
N SER A 265 15.61 -24.57 16.35
CA SER A 265 15.56 -23.39 17.23
C SER A 265 15.67 -23.77 18.70
N ARG A 266 15.01 -24.86 19.16
CA ARG A 266 15.17 -25.39 20.54
C ARG A 266 16.63 -25.63 20.86
N ARG A 267 17.30 -26.44 20.03
CA ARG A 267 18.70 -26.80 20.23
C ARG A 267 19.59 -25.56 20.30
N ARG A 268 19.38 -24.58 19.41
CA ARG A 268 20.17 -23.34 19.39
C ARG A 268 19.97 -22.50 20.64
N HIS A 269 18.75 -22.42 21.16
CA HIS A 269 18.44 -21.69 22.39
C HIS A 269 18.99 -22.40 23.64
N GLU A 270 18.88 -23.73 23.71
CA GLU A 270 19.50 -24.55 24.78
C GLU A 270 21.02 -24.35 24.82
N GLU A 271 21.71 -24.49 23.68
CA GLU A 271 23.15 -24.26 23.54
C GLU A 271 23.57 -22.83 23.90
N SER A 272 22.66 -21.86 23.79
CA SER A 272 22.90 -20.45 24.09
C SER A 272 22.49 -20.06 25.52
N GLY A 273 22.08 -21.03 26.34
CA GLY A 273 21.74 -20.84 27.75
C GLY A 273 20.41 -20.13 27.99
N TYR A 274 19.41 -20.35 27.14
CA TYR A 274 18.03 -19.91 27.38
C TYR A 274 17.28 -20.93 28.24
N GLU A 275 16.42 -20.43 29.13
CA GLU A 275 15.52 -21.22 29.95
C GLU A 275 14.14 -21.31 29.29
N PHE A 276 13.67 -22.52 29.04
CA PHE A 276 12.40 -22.75 28.35
C PHE A 276 11.22 -22.53 29.29
N VAL A 277 10.25 -21.73 28.86
CA VAL A 277 9.03 -21.43 29.59
C VAL A 277 7.81 -21.65 28.71
N TYR A 278 6.64 -21.80 29.34
CA TYR A 278 5.35 -21.97 28.68
C TYR A 278 4.31 -21.12 29.38
N THR A 279 3.62 -20.26 28.62
CA THR A 279 2.67 -19.31 29.20
C THR A 279 1.29 -19.41 28.53
N PRO A 280 0.19 -19.14 29.27
CA PRO A 280 -1.16 -19.23 28.71
C PRO A 280 -1.39 -18.33 27.49
N HIS A 281 -2.38 -18.68 26.65
CA HIS A 281 -2.78 -17.88 25.48
C HIS A 281 -3.78 -16.76 25.81
N ILE A 282 -4.40 -16.80 26.98
CA ILE A 282 -5.48 -15.90 27.39
C ILE A 282 -5.27 -15.44 28.83
N THR A 283 -5.60 -14.18 29.13
CA THR A 283 -5.47 -13.61 30.48
C THR A 283 -6.45 -12.44 30.68
N LYS A 284 -6.62 -12.02 31.93
CA LYS A 284 -7.43 -10.86 32.32
C LYS A 284 -6.85 -9.56 31.78
N SER A 285 -7.72 -8.58 31.50
CA SER A 285 -7.35 -7.23 31.03
C SER A 285 -6.26 -6.57 31.87
N ASN A 286 -6.30 -6.72 33.21
CA ASN A 286 -5.34 -6.13 34.14
C ASN A 286 -3.87 -6.38 33.77
N LEU A 287 -3.51 -7.53 33.20
CA LEU A 287 -2.11 -7.79 32.81
C LEU A 287 -1.68 -6.89 31.63
N PHE A 288 -2.58 -6.71 30.66
CA PHE A 288 -2.33 -5.86 29.49
C PHE A 288 -2.49 -4.37 29.78
N GLU A 289 -3.31 -4.00 30.77
CA GLU A 289 -3.33 -2.64 31.32
C GLU A 289 -2.00 -2.31 32.02
N GLN A 290 -1.54 -3.18 32.93
CA GLN A 290 -0.29 -2.95 33.67
C GLN A 290 0.94 -2.89 32.76
N SER A 291 0.94 -3.69 31.70
CA SER A 291 2.03 -3.66 30.70
C SER A 291 1.86 -2.58 29.63
N GLY A 292 0.76 -1.81 29.64
CA GLY A 292 0.47 -0.73 28.69
C GLY A 292 -0.03 -1.18 27.31
N HIS A 293 -0.15 -2.49 27.05
CA HIS A 293 -0.59 -3.02 25.76
C HIS A 293 -2.03 -2.61 25.43
N LEU A 294 -2.94 -2.59 26.41
CA LEU A 294 -4.31 -2.13 26.16
C LEU A 294 -4.38 -0.62 25.86
N SER A 295 -3.47 0.18 26.39
CA SER A 295 -3.46 1.63 26.11
C SER A 295 -2.97 1.94 24.69
N TRP A 296 -2.00 1.17 24.17
CA TRP A 296 -1.32 1.47 22.90
C TRP A 296 -1.65 0.54 21.74
N TYR A 297 -2.09 -0.69 22.03
CA TYR A 297 -2.25 -1.76 21.04
C TYR A 297 -3.64 -2.41 21.06
N ALA A 298 -4.62 -1.82 21.76
CA ALA A 298 -5.97 -2.37 21.84
C ALA A 298 -6.61 -2.63 20.47
N GLU A 299 -6.40 -1.73 19.49
CA GLU A 299 -6.93 -1.91 18.13
C GLU A 299 -6.33 -3.12 17.39
N GLY A 300 -5.10 -3.52 17.76
CA GLY A 300 -4.42 -4.69 17.21
C GLY A 300 -4.70 -5.99 17.98
N MET A 301 -5.48 -5.94 19.06
CA MET A 301 -5.84 -7.10 19.87
C MET A 301 -7.20 -7.66 19.44
N PHE A 302 -7.37 -8.98 19.57
CA PHE A 302 -8.71 -9.56 19.43
C PHE A 302 -9.64 -8.97 20.50
N PRO A 303 -10.93 -8.77 20.19
CA PRO A 303 -11.91 -8.27 21.17
C PRO A 303 -11.92 -9.12 22.44
N PRO A 304 -12.22 -8.52 23.60
CA PRO A 304 -12.29 -9.25 24.85
C PRO A 304 -13.42 -10.28 24.84
N MET A 305 -13.17 -11.41 25.47
CA MET A 305 -14.21 -12.32 25.94
C MET A 305 -14.66 -11.90 27.34
N GLN A 306 -15.95 -11.63 27.50
CA GLN A 306 -16.54 -11.36 28.81
C GLN A 306 -16.86 -12.67 29.52
N ILE A 307 -16.22 -12.92 30.66
CA ILE A 307 -16.36 -14.16 31.43
C ILE A 307 -16.97 -13.84 32.82
N ASP A 308 -17.74 -14.77 33.37
CA ASP A 308 -18.34 -14.70 34.71
C ASP A 308 -19.36 -13.55 34.94
N GLU A 309 -19.96 -13.03 33.87
CA GLU A 309 -21.11 -12.12 33.98
C GLU A 309 -22.31 -12.89 34.53
N VAL A 310 -22.93 -12.38 35.59
CA VAL A 310 -24.16 -12.95 36.15
C VAL A 310 -25.30 -11.99 35.87
N ARG A 311 -26.39 -12.52 35.31
CA ARG A 311 -27.64 -11.80 35.08
C ARG A 311 -28.76 -12.40 35.91
N ASN A 312 -29.70 -11.57 36.34
CA ASN A 312 -30.95 -12.05 36.95
C ASN A 312 -31.95 -12.54 35.89
N ASP A 313 -33.09 -13.06 36.35
CA ASP A 313 -34.18 -13.55 35.48
C ASP A 313 -34.78 -12.48 34.56
N LYS A 314 -34.51 -11.20 34.81
CA LYS A 314 -34.93 -10.05 33.99
C LYS A 314 -33.85 -9.61 32.99
N GLY A 315 -32.70 -10.31 32.94
CA GLY A 315 -31.58 -10.00 32.05
C GLY A 315 -30.67 -8.86 32.54
N GLU A 316 -30.87 -8.37 33.76
CA GLU A 316 -30.06 -7.29 34.35
C GLU A 316 -28.77 -7.87 34.95
N VAL A 317 -27.64 -7.21 34.72
CA VAL A 317 -26.34 -7.63 35.23
C VAL A 317 -26.27 -7.45 36.75
N THR A 318 -26.15 -8.55 37.49
CA THR A 318 -25.97 -8.58 38.96
C THR A 318 -24.50 -8.71 39.37
N ARG A 319 -23.65 -9.18 38.45
CA ARG A 319 -22.19 -9.17 38.58
C ARG A 319 -21.59 -8.86 37.21
N ALA A 320 -20.81 -7.79 37.13
CA ALA A 320 -20.08 -7.45 35.91
C ALA A 320 -19.12 -8.57 35.52
N GLY A 321 -19.08 -8.88 34.22
CA GLY A 321 -18.11 -9.81 33.66
C GLY A 321 -16.68 -9.27 33.77
N VAL A 322 -15.71 -10.17 33.65
CA VAL A 322 -14.29 -9.86 33.57
C VAL A 322 -13.84 -10.02 32.13
N ASP A 323 -13.16 -9.02 31.61
CA ASP A 323 -12.60 -9.06 30.26
C ASP A 323 -11.34 -9.93 30.24
N TYR A 324 -11.35 -10.92 29.34
CA TYR A 324 -10.20 -11.73 29.00
C TYR A 324 -9.80 -11.51 27.55
N TYR A 325 -8.49 -11.42 27.32
CA TYR A 325 -7.92 -11.19 26.00
C TYR A 325 -7.00 -12.33 25.61
N LEU A 326 -7.02 -12.70 24.32
CA LEU A 326 -5.95 -13.47 23.71
C LEU A 326 -4.66 -12.65 23.72
N LYS A 327 -3.52 -13.28 23.99
CA LYS A 327 -2.24 -12.58 24.06
C LYS A 327 -1.77 -12.10 22.68
N PRO A 328 -1.46 -10.80 22.51
CA PRO A 328 -0.84 -10.30 21.28
C PRO A 328 0.68 -10.47 21.28
N MET A 329 1.27 -10.67 22.47
CA MET A 329 2.70 -10.78 22.77
C MET A 329 2.92 -11.60 24.05
N ASN A 330 4.08 -12.26 24.21
CA ASN A 330 4.37 -13.09 25.39
C ASN A 330 5.03 -12.32 26.54
N CYS A 331 5.63 -11.15 26.26
CA CYS A 331 6.45 -10.38 27.20
C CYS A 331 5.82 -10.19 28.60
N PRO A 332 4.53 -9.81 28.73
CA PRO A 332 3.90 -9.64 30.04
C PRO A 332 3.92 -10.92 30.89
N PHE A 333 3.81 -12.09 30.27
CA PHE A 333 3.83 -13.37 30.96
C PHE A 333 5.25 -13.74 31.41
N HIS A 334 6.27 -13.52 30.58
CA HIS A 334 7.68 -13.78 30.95
C HIS A 334 8.09 -12.88 32.14
N ILE A 335 7.60 -11.65 32.19
CA ILE A 335 7.80 -10.75 33.34
C ILE A 335 7.15 -11.31 34.62
N LEU A 336 5.99 -11.98 34.53
CA LEU A 336 5.40 -12.65 35.69
C LEU A 336 6.27 -13.80 36.21
N ILE A 337 6.90 -14.57 35.32
CA ILE A 337 7.84 -15.64 35.70
C ILE A 337 9.06 -15.04 36.40
N TYR A 338 9.59 -13.94 35.86
CA TYR A 338 10.70 -13.22 36.49
C TYR A 338 10.31 -12.73 37.90
N ARG A 339 9.11 -12.13 38.03
CA ARG A 339 8.56 -11.56 39.27
C ARG A 339 8.19 -12.61 40.32
N ALA A 340 8.01 -13.89 39.94
CA ALA A 340 7.51 -14.93 40.83
C ALA A 340 8.37 -15.15 42.10
N ARG A 341 9.65 -14.77 42.07
CA ARG A 341 10.53 -14.78 43.25
C ARG A 341 11.58 -13.69 43.19
N GLY A 342 12.18 -13.37 44.34
CA GLY A 342 13.38 -12.54 44.41
C GLY A 342 14.54 -13.16 43.63
N ARG A 343 15.31 -12.31 42.95
CA ARG A 343 16.47 -12.69 42.13
C ARG A 343 17.73 -11.94 42.58
N SER A 344 18.87 -12.62 42.56
CA SER A 344 20.19 -12.02 42.79
C SER A 344 20.73 -11.42 41.50
N TYR A 345 21.54 -10.35 41.59
CA TYR A 345 22.28 -9.81 40.45
C TYR A 345 23.20 -10.87 39.79
N ARG A 346 23.60 -11.91 40.54
CA ARG A 346 24.44 -13.00 40.03
C ARG A 346 23.70 -13.98 39.11
N GLU A 347 22.36 -13.99 39.14
CA GLU A 347 21.53 -14.78 38.21
C GLU A 347 21.41 -14.09 36.84
N LEU A 348 21.96 -12.89 36.67
CA LEU A 348 21.96 -12.18 35.39
C LEU A 348 23.22 -12.52 34.57
N PRO A 349 23.11 -12.60 33.23
CA PRO A 349 21.91 -12.38 32.42
C PRO A 349 20.95 -13.57 32.45
N LEU A 350 19.65 -13.29 32.65
CA LEU A 350 18.57 -14.27 32.55
C LEU A 350 17.92 -14.17 31.18
N ARG A 351 17.69 -15.33 30.53
CA ARG A 351 17.07 -15.40 29.21
C ARG A 351 15.99 -16.47 29.23
N MET A 352 14.75 -16.08 28.98
CA MET A 352 13.65 -17.02 28.80
C MET A 352 13.39 -17.20 27.31
N PHE A 353 12.91 -18.38 26.94
CA PHE A 353 12.49 -18.70 25.59
C PHE A 353 11.14 -19.41 25.59
N GLU A 354 10.26 -19.04 24.67
CA GLU A 354 9.00 -19.74 24.42
C GLU A 354 8.70 -19.77 22.92
N PHE A 355 8.23 -20.91 22.39
CA PHE A 355 7.48 -20.88 21.14
C PHE A 355 6.09 -20.30 21.38
N GLY A 356 6.05 -18.98 21.60
CA GLY A 356 4.89 -18.30 22.10
C GLY A 356 3.86 -18.06 21.01
N SER A 357 2.76 -18.81 21.03
CA SER A 357 1.66 -18.56 20.10
C SER A 357 0.84 -17.35 20.54
N VAL A 358 0.76 -16.37 19.66
CA VAL A 358 0.11 -15.08 19.86
C VAL A 358 -0.94 -14.82 18.79
N TYR A 359 -1.86 -13.91 19.09
CA TYR A 359 -3.00 -13.58 18.25
C TYR A 359 -3.12 -12.07 18.06
N ARG A 360 -3.17 -11.62 16.81
CA ARG A 360 -3.28 -10.20 16.42
C ARG A 360 -4.49 -10.00 15.52
N TYR A 361 -5.25 -8.95 15.79
CA TYR A 361 -6.43 -8.58 15.03
C TYR A 361 -6.05 -7.83 13.75
N GLU A 362 -5.36 -8.52 12.85
CA GLU A 362 -5.04 -8.00 11.54
C GLU A 362 -6.32 -7.77 10.73
N LYS A 363 -6.42 -6.60 10.10
CA LYS A 363 -7.55 -6.27 9.20
C LYS A 363 -7.65 -7.33 8.10
N SER A 364 -8.87 -7.74 7.72
CA SER A 364 -9.08 -8.81 6.75
C SER A 364 -8.35 -8.57 5.42
N GLY A 365 -8.31 -7.31 4.96
CA GLY A 365 -7.64 -6.92 3.72
C GLY A 365 -6.12 -6.96 3.73
N VAL A 366 -5.46 -7.12 4.89
CA VAL A 366 -3.99 -7.18 4.99
C VAL A 366 -3.46 -8.59 5.22
N VAL A 367 -4.32 -9.56 5.55
CA VAL A 367 -3.91 -10.96 5.72
C VAL A 367 -3.42 -11.52 4.38
N HIS A 368 -2.25 -12.16 4.39
CA HIS A 368 -1.60 -12.67 3.17
C HIS A 368 -0.79 -13.94 3.43
N GLY A 369 -1.38 -15.09 3.07
CA GLY A 369 -0.76 -16.41 3.24
C GLY A 369 -0.18 -16.58 4.64
N LEU A 370 1.01 -17.18 4.74
CA LEU A 370 1.79 -17.25 5.98
C LEU A 370 2.59 -15.98 6.34
N THR A 371 2.67 -14.98 5.46
CA THR A 371 3.51 -13.78 5.69
C THR A 371 2.84 -12.81 6.65
N ARG A 372 1.51 -12.69 6.60
CA ARG A 372 0.72 -11.86 7.51
C ARG A 372 -0.53 -12.62 7.93
N VAL A 373 -0.54 -13.08 9.19
CA VAL A 373 -1.55 -13.96 9.78
C VAL A 373 -2.09 -13.37 11.08
N ARG A 374 -3.25 -13.85 11.53
CA ARG A 374 -3.84 -13.48 12.81
C ARG A 374 -3.37 -14.36 13.96
N GLY A 375 -3.04 -15.63 13.69
CA GLY A 375 -2.46 -16.55 14.65
C GLY A 375 -1.07 -16.96 14.20
N MET A 376 -0.07 -16.76 15.05
CA MET A 376 1.33 -17.08 14.77
C MET A 376 2.04 -17.62 16.00
N THR A 377 3.11 -18.37 15.79
CA THR A 377 4.03 -18.80 16.84
C THR A 377 5.37 -18.12 16.58
N GLN A 378 5.84 -17.35 17.56
CA GLN A 378 7.17 -16.73 17.53
C GLN A 378 8.16 -17.61 18.29
N ASP A 379 9.42 -17.61 17.88
CA ASP A 379 10.55 -18.08 18.68
C ASP A 379 11.00 -16.95 19.62
N ASP A 380 10.15 -16.64 20.62
CA ASP A 380 10.20 -15.41 21.45
C ASP A 380 11.08 -15.53 22.70
#